data_AF-A0A923WZS4-F1
#
_entry.id   AF-A0A923WZS4-F1
#
_cell.length_a   1.000
_cell.length_b   1.000
_cell.length_c   1.000
_cell.angle_alpha   90.00
_cell.angle_beta   90.00
_cell.angle_gamma   90.00
#
_symmetry.space_group_name_H-M   'P 1'
#
loop_
_entity.id
_entity.type
_entity.pdbx_description
1 polymer ?
#
loop_
_entity_poly.entity_id
_entity_poly.type
_entity_poly.pdbx_seq_one_letter_code
_entity_poly.pdbx_strand_id
1 'polypeptide(L)'
;MHNSQHKQQFGFTIVELLIVIVVIGILAAITIVAFNGVQTKANVTAVSSAVVQAAKKISIQATVNGGMNPTALSDAGVTNTGSLVYAYNTYQSGKSYCVAATQAGITYSVQDNFAPTKGGCGQLLATYFNNQTLSGTPVLEQYESTINYYWGTGSPAPGIVGTDNFSARWTGHLVPPVSGAYTFVTYTDDQSRLYINNVLILDAWTSGCCTYYTSAEVTLVAGQTVPFSYEMKEGGGGATATVRWIYPGQTQTPIPADGFSRGSWQ
;
A
#
# COMPACT_ATOMS: atom_id res chain seq x y z
N MET A 1 -20.16 66.53 -54.54
CA MET A 1 -19.17 65.48 -54.84
C MET A 1 -18.93 64.70 -53.55
N HIS A 2 -19.61 63.55 -53.35
CA HIS A 2 -19.48 62.73 -52.14
C HIS A 2 -18.85 61.41 -52.55
N ASN A 3 -17.57 61.23 -52.24
CA ASN A 3 -16.77 60.08 -52.64
C ASN A 3 -16.93 58.98 -51.57
N SER A 4 -17.79 57.99 -51.83
CA SER A 4 -18.00 56.85 -50.93
C SER A 4 -16.85 55.86 -51.10
N GLN A 5 -15.94 55.82 -50.13
CA GLN A 5 -14.93 54.76 -50.07
C GLN A 5 -15.58 53.46 -49.60
N HIS A 6 -15.75 52.50 -50.52
CA HIS A 6 -16.09 51.13 -50.18
C HIS A 6 -14.91 50.49 -49.41
N LYS A 7 -15.05 50.35 -48.09
CA LYS A 7 -14.21 49.45 -47.30
C LYS A 7 -14.47 48.01 -47.76
N GLN A 8 -13.46 47.40 -48.39
CA GLN A 8 -13.44 45.97 -48.69
C GLN A 8 -13.56 45.19 -47.38
N GLN A 9 -14.70 44.53 -47.15
CA GLN A 9 -14.86 43.59 -46.05
C GLN A 9 -14.28 42.24 -46.47
N PHE A 10 -13.10 41.90 -45.94
CA PHE A 10 -12.56 40.55 -46.03
C PHE A 10 -13.40 39.64 -45.10
N GLY A 11 -14.33 38.89 -45.68
CA GLY A 11 -15.04 37.83 -44.95
C GLY A 11 -14.15 36.60 -44.80
N PHE A 12 -14.18 35.96 -43.63
CA PHE A 12 -13.52 34.68 -43.42
C PHE A 12 -14.10 33.62 -44.35
N THR A 13 -13.24 32.85 -45.00
CA THR A 13 -13.67 31.71 -45.81
C THR A 13 -14.17 30.57 -44.90
N ILE A 14 -15.12 29.79 -45.40
CA ILE A 14 -15.60 28.59 -44.69
C ILE A 14 -14.44 27.63 -44.38
N VAL A 15 -13.44 27.57 -45.26
CA VAL A 15 -12.24 26.73 -45.09
C VAL A 15 -11.40 27.20 -43.90
N GLU A 16 -11.16 28.51 -43.74
CA GLU A 16 -10.43 29.05 -42.60
C GLU A 16 -11.15 28.77 -41.28
N LEU A 17 -12.48 28.95 -41.26
CA LEU A 17 -13.27 28.67 -40.07
C LEU A 17 -13.19 27.18 -39.69
N LEU A 18 -13.21 26.29 -40.69
CA LEU A 18 -13.10 24.84 -40.50
C LEU A 18 -11.72 24.45 -39.95
N ILE A 19 -10.65 25.05 -40.46
CA ILE A 19 -9.29 24.81 -39.94
C ILE A 19 -9.18 25.26 -38.48
N VAL A 20 -9.75 26.43 -38.12
CA VAL A 20 -9.69 26.95 -36.76
C VAL A 20 -10.40 26.03 -35.77
N ILE A 21 -11.60 25.55 -36.08
CA ILE A 21 -12.32 24.64 -35.16
C ILE A 21 -11.59 23.30 -35.00
N VAL A 22 -10.98 22.78 -36.08
CA VAL A 22 -10.20 21.54 -36.03
C VAL A 22 -8.95 21.73 -35.17
N VAL A 23 -8.22 22.83 -35.36
CA VAL A 23 -7.01 23.13 -34.58
C VAL A 23 -7.35 23.34 -33.10
N ILE A 24 -8.42 24.09 -32.78
CA ILE A 24 -8.85 24.27 -31.39
C ILE A 24 -9.27 22.93 -30.77
N GLY A 25 -9.99 22.08 -31.50
CA GLY A 25 -10.38 20.74 -31.03
C GLY A 25 -9.17 19.87 -30.69
N ILE A 26 -8.15 19.85 -31.56
CA ILE A 26 -6.91 19.09 -31.33
C ILE A 26 -6.12 19.67 -30.14
N LEU A 27 -5.98 21.00 -30.05
CA LEU A 27 -5.28 21.66 -28.93
C LEU A 27 -6.01 21.44 -27.60
N ALA A 28 -7.34 21.48 -27.58
CA ALA A 28 -8.14 21.21 -26.38
C ALA A 28 -7.94 19.77 -25.88
N ALA A 29 -7.92 18.78 -26.78
CA ALA A 29 -7.67 17.39 -26.40
C ALA A 29 -6.27 17.20 -25.79
N ILE A 30 -5.23 17.77 -26.42
CA ILE A 30 -3.84 17.69 -25.94
C ILE A 30 -3.70 18.36 -24.57
N THR A 31 -4.31 19.55 -24.39
CA THR A 31 -4.22 20.31 -23.15
C THR A 31 -4.90 19.60 -21.98
N ILE A 32 -6.03 18.92 -22.17
CA ILE A 32 -6.71 18.14 -21.11
C ILE A 32 -5.81 17.01 -20.59
N VAL A 33 -5.21 16.23 -21.50
CA VAL A 33 -4.31 15.12 -21.11
C VAL A 33 -3.08 15.64 -20.39
N ALA A 34 -2.47 16.72 -20.91
CA ALA A 34 -1.32 17.36 -20.29
C ALA A 34 -1.65 17.90 -18.90
N PHE A 35 -2.80 18.56 -18.75
CA PHE A 35 -3.27 19.13 -17.49
C PHE A 35 -3.49 18.05 -16.42
N ASN A 36 -4.13 16.93 -16.77
CA ASN A 36 -4.32 15.80 -15.86
C ASN A 36 -2.97 15.22 -15.39
N GLY A 37 -2.00 15.11 -16.29
CA GLY A 37 -0.64 14.68 -15.96
C GLY A 37 0.07 15.63 -15.00
N VAL A 38 -0.04 16.94 -15.22
CA VAL A 38 0.54 17.98 -14.34
C VAL A 38 -0.14 17.96 -12.97
N GLN A 39 -1.47 17.89 -12.91
CA GLN A 39 -2.20 17.83 -11.64
C GLN A 39 -1.83 16.59 -10.83
N THR A 40 -1.67 15.43 -11.49
CA THR A 40 -1.21 14.20 -10.84
C THR A 40 0.20 14.37 -10.25
N LYS A 41 1.15 14.92 -11.02
CA LYS A 41 2.52 15.17 -10.52
C LYS A 41 2.55 16.17 -9.35
N ALA A 42 1.70 17.20 -9.42
CA ALA A 42 1.55 18.17 -8.33
C ALA A 42 1.02 17.49 -7.06
N ASN A 43 -0.01 16.65 -7.16
CA ASN A 43 -0.54 15.89 -6.04
C ASN A 43 0.50 14.92 -5.47
N VAL A 44 1.27 14.20 -6.29
CA VAL A 44 2.37 13.33 -5.82
C VAL A 44 3.41 14.12 -5.03
N THR A 45 3.82 15.28 -5.53
CA THR A 45 4.82 16.13 -4.87
C THR A 45 4.27 16.72 -3.56
N ALA A 46 3.02 17.16 -3.57
CA ALA A 46 2.35 17.69 -2.39
C ALA A 46 2.24 16.62 -1.29
N VAL A 47 1.78 15.42 -1.63
CA VAL A 47 1.62 14.31 -0.68
C VAL A 47 2.98 13.84 -0.15
N SER A 48 3.96 13.61 -1.03
CA SER A 48 5.28 13.11 -0.61
C SER A 48 6.01 14.11 0.29
N SER A 49 5.94 15.40 -0.02
CA SER A 49 6.56 16.44 0.81
C SER A 49 5.82 16.62 2.13
N ALA A 50 4.49 16.56 2.13
CA ALA A 50 3.68 16.69 3.34
C ALA A 50 3.93 15.56 4.34
N VAL A 51 3.96 14.30 3.87
CA VAL A 51 4.23 13.15 4.76
C VAL A 51 5.64 13.20 5.35
N VAL A 52 6.64 13.64 4.57
CA VAL A 52 8.02 13.84 5.07
C VAL A 52 8.09 14.97 6.11
N GLN A 53 7.35 16.06 5.90
CA GLN A 53 7.27 17.15 6.89
C GLN A 53 6.58 16.69 8.19
N ALA A 54 5.53 15.89 8.07
CA ALA A 54 4.87 15.28 9.23
C ALA A 54 5.82 14.37 10.01
N ALA A 55 6.56 13.50 9.32
CA ALA A 55 7.60 12.66 9.92
C ALA A 55 8.67 13.47 10.67
N LYS A 56 9.13 14.59 10.09
CA LYS A 56 10.09 15.49 10.77
C LYS A 56 9.51 16.05 12.06
N LYS A 57 8.27 16.54 12.04
CA LYS A 57 7.58 17.03 13.24
C LYS A 57 7.45 15.94 14.31
N ILE A 58 7.10 14.72 13.92
CA ILE A 58 7.06 13.54 14.80
C ILE A 58 8.43 13.30 15.45
N SER A 59 9.50 13.30 14.66
CA SER A 59 10.86 13.06 15.19
C SER A 59 11.36 14.15 16.15
N ILE A 60 10.99 15.41 15.91
CA ILE A 60 11.27 16.53 16.82
C ILE A 60 10.53 16.31 18.14
N GLN A 61 9.25 15.94 18.07
CA GLN A 61 8.44 15.64 19.25
C GLN A 61 8.98 14.42 20.02
N ALA A 62 9.44 13.39 19.32
CA ALA A 62 10.05 12.22 19.95
C ALA A 62 11.34 12.58 20.69
N THR A 63 12.15 13.48 20.12
CA THR A 63 13.41 13.95 20.74
C THR A 63 13.15 14.62 22.08
N VAL A 64 12.09 15.42 22.20
CA VAL A 64 11.72 16.07 23.48
C VAL A 64 11.04 15.11 24.46
N ASN A 65 10.45 14.01 23.96
CA ASN A 65 9.76 12.98 24.75
C ASN A 65 10.64 11.76 25.07
N GLY A 66 11.96 11.95 25.20
CA GLY A 66 12.88 10.87 25.60
C GLY A 66 13.01 9.75 24.57
N GLY A 67 12.82 10.05 23.28
CA GLY A 67 12.90 9.11 22.16
C GLY A 67 11.59 8.37 21.85
N MET A 68 10.49 8.68 22.56
CA MET A 68 9.19 8.05 22.33
C MET A 68 8.37 8.86 21.35
N ASN A 69 7.87 8.21 20.29
CA ASN A 69 6.99 8.85 19.34
C ASN A 69 5.67 9.29 20.00
N PRO A 70 5.05 10.39 19.52
CA PRO A 70 3.80 10.89 20.06
C PRO A 70 2.69 9.84 19.99
N THR A 71 1.78 9.85 20.96
CA THR A 71 0.63 8.94 20.96
C THR A 71 -0.44 9.36 19.95
N ALA A 72 -0.57 10.66 19.71
CA ALA A 72 -1.43 11.21 18.68
C ALA A 72 -0.64 12.13 17.74
N LEU A 73 -0.98 12.11 16.46
CA LEU A 73 -0.32 12.92 15.44
C LEU A 73 -0.45 14.45 15.73
N SER A 74 -1.53 14.84 16.41
CA SER A 74 -1.75 16.21 16.89
C SER A 74 -0.71 16.67 17.91
N ASP A 75 -0.11 15.76 18.68
CA ASP A 75 0.91 16.10 19.68
C ASP A 75 2.20 16.59 19.01
N ALA A 76 2.41 16.21 17.74
CA ALA A 76 3.48 16.75 16.88
C ALA A 76 3.02 17.97 16.05
N GLY A 77 1.82 18.50 16.28
CA GLY A 77 1.28 19.62 15.51
C GLY A 77 1.01 19.28 14.05
N VAL A 78 0.60 18.03 13.78
CA VAL A 78 0.19 17.57 12.45
C VAL A 78 -1.28 17.20 12.49
N THR A 79 -2.07 17.82 11.61
CA THR A 79 -3.52 17.63 11.49
C THR A 79 -3.93 17.61 10.03
N ASN A 80 -5.09 17.00 9.75
CA ASN A 80 -5.70 17.05 8.42
C ASN A 80 -5.95 18.51 8.00
N THR A 81 -5.70 18.82 6.72
CA THR A 81 -5.84 20.19 6.18
C THR A 81 -6.45 20.12 4.78
N GLY A 82 -7.67 20.66 4.63
CA GLY A 82 -8.40 20.58 3.35
C GLY A 82 -8.60 19.13 2.91
N SER A 83 -8.15 18.79 1.70
CA SER A 83 -8.22 17.43 1.15
C SER A 83 -7.03 16.54 1.52
N LEU A 84 -6.06 17.05 2.28
CA LEU A 84 -4.90 16.29 2.76
C LEU A 84 -5.24 15.63 4.10
N VAL A 85 -5.29 14.30 4.09
CA VAL A 85 -5.65 13.47 5.25
C VAL A 85 -4.46 12.65 5.68
N TYR A 86 -4.22 12.56 6.99
CA TYR A 86 -3.15 11.77 7.57
C TYR A 86 -3.68 10.52 8.28
N ALA A 87 -2.89 9.45 8.23
CA ALA A 87 -3.01 8.28 9.09
C ALA A 87 -1.72 8.09 9.88
N TYR A 88 -1.81 7.58 11.09
CA TYR A 88 -0.66 7.45 11.98
C TYR A 88 -0.77 6.19 12.83
N ASN A 89 0.32 5.43 12.86
CA ASN A 89 0.44 4.21 13.63
C ASN A 89 1.77 4.24 14.38
N THR A 90 1.77 3.85 15.65
CA THR A 90 2.97 3.55 16.41
C THR A 90 3.15 2.05 16.55
N TYR A 91 4.40 1.62 16.60
CA TYR A 91 4.82 0.23 16.72
C TYR A 91 5.84 0.09 17.85
N GLN A 92 6.07 -1.13 18.33
CA GLN A 92 7.08 -1.44 19.35
C GLN A 92 6.95 -0.53 20.60
N SER A 93 5.72 -0.42 21.12
CA SER A 93 5.40 0.44 22.26
C SER A 93 5.74 1.93 22.06
N GLY A 94 5.73 2.44 20.82
CA GLY A 94 6.00 3.86 20.52
C GLY A 94 7.43 4.16 20.08
N LYS A 95 8.29 3.14 19.97
CA LYS A 95 9.68 3.32 19.51
C LYS A 95 9.81 3.54 18.01
N SER A 96 8.89 3.01 17.23
CA SER A 96 8.80 3.23 15.79
C SER A 96 7.42 3.71 15.41
N TYR A 97 7.32 4.35 14.24
CA TYR A 97 6.06 4.84 13.73
C TYR A 97 5.93 4.69 12.22
N CYS A 98 4.71 4.85 11.75
CA CYS A 98 4.42 5.20 10.38
C CYS A 98 3.43 6.35 10.36
N VAL A 99 3.70 7.34 9.52
CA VAL A 99 2.74 8.37 9.13
C VAL A 99 2.46 8.23 7.65
N ALA A 100 1.19 8.27 7.26
CA ALA A 100 0.77 8.33 5.86
C ALA A 100 0.01 9.63 5.61
N ALA A 101 0.14 10.17 4.40
CA ALA A 101 -0.66 11.27 3.90
C ALA A 101 -1.36 10.85 2.61
N THR A 102 -2.62 11.28 2.45
CA THR A 102 -3.47 10.97 1.31
C THR A 102 -4.08 12.25 0.76
N GLN A 103 -3.98 12.44 -0.56
CA GLN A 103 -4.70 13.52 -1.27
C GLN A 103 -5.05 13.04 -2.68
N ALA A 104 -6.29 13.30 -3.12
CA ALA A 104 -6.79 12.91 -4.44
C ALA A 104 -6.55 11.41 -4.77
N GLY A 105 -6.71 10.52 -3.78
CA GLY A 105 -6.50 9.07 -3.93
C GLY A 105 -5.04 8.63 -3.98
N ILE A 106 -4.09 9.56 -3.88
CA ILE A 106 -2.65 9.27 -3.82
C ILE A 106 -2.21 9.21 -2.37
N THR A 107 -1.64 8.08 -1.95
CA THR A 107 -1.15 7.87 -0.58
C THR A 107 0.36 7.62 -0.58
N TYR A 108 1.09 8.32 0.29
CA TYR A 108 2.47 7.99 0.65
C TYR A 108 2.61 7.85 2.15
N SER A 109 3.50 6.97 2.59
CA SER A 109 3.87 6.75 3.98
C SER A 109 5.35 7.00 4.20
N VAL A 110 5.69 7.36 5.44
CA VAL A 110 7.06 7.55 5.92
C VAL A 110 7.20 6.87 7.29
N GLN A 111 8.35 6.24 7.51
CA GLN A 111 8.79 5.73 8.81
C GLN A 111 10.08 6.46 9.25
N ASP A 112 10.82 5.89 10.19
CA ASP A 112 12.01 6.50 10.79
C ASP A 112 13.12 6.90 9.79
N ASN A 113 13.13 6.31 8.59
CA ASN A 113 14.11 6.62 7.53
C ASN A 113 13.80 7.89 6.72
N PHE A 114 12.69 8.58 6.99
CA PHE A 114 12.20 9.74 6.25
C PHE A 114 12.01 9.54 4.74
N ALA A 115 12.02 8.29 4.26
CA ALA A 115 11.90 7.98 2.85
C ALA A 115 10.41 7.84 2.48
N PRO A 116 9.84 8.76 1.68
CA PRO A 116 8.45 8.64 1.26
C PRO A 116 8.29 7.43 0.36
N THR A 117 7.41 6.53 0.76
CA THR A 117 7.10 5.32 0.00
C THR A 117 5.62 5.31 -0.35
N LYS A 118 5.29 4.96 -1.59
CA LYS A 118 3.91 4.88 -2.05
C LYS A 118 3.13 3.84 -1.22
N GLY A 119 1.89 4.16 -0.86
CA GLY A 119 1.02 3.31 -0.04
C GLY A 119 0.93 3.73 1.43
N GLY A 120 -0.03 3.14 2.14
CA GLY A 120 -0.37 3.48 3.53
C GLY A 120 0.58 2.89 4.58
N CYS A 121 0.17 2.96 5.85
CA CYS A 121 0.93 2.43 6.98
C CYS A 121 0.76 0.93 7.14
N GLY A 122 1.71 0.18 6.58
CA GLY A 122 1.88 -1.25 6.75
C GLY A 122 3.35 -1.65 6.75
N GLN A 123 3.63 -2.80 7.32
CA GLN A 123 4.99 -3.35 7.44
C GLN A 123 5.26 -4.42 6.37
N LEU A 124 4.19 -5.03 5.84
CA LEU A 124 4.26 -6.03 4.79
C LEU A 124 3.92 -5.38 3.46
N LEU A 125 4.75 -5.62 2.44
CA LEU A 125 4.38 -5.32 1.06
C LEU A 125 3.48 -6.45 0.54
N ALA A 126 2.21 -6.14 0.33
CA ALA A 126 1.22 -6.99 -0.30
C ALA A 126 1.17 -6.71 -1.80
N THR A 127 1.38 -7.74 -2.62
CA THR A 127 1.26 -7.70 -4.08
C THR A 127 0.16 -8.64 -4.52
N TYR A 128 -0.84 -8.14 -5.25
CA TYR A 128 -1.99 -8.89 -5.72
C TYR A 128 -1.96 -9.05 -7.25
N PHE A 129 -2.40 -10.21 -7.73
CA PHE A 129 -2.42 -10.58 -9.14
C PHE A 129 -3.80 -11.13 -9.52
N ASN A 130 -4.33 -10.76 -10.69
CA ASN A 130 -5.56 -11.37 -11.26
C ASN A 130 -5.21 -12.66 -12.02
N ASN A 131 -4.51 -13.57 -11.35
CA ASN A 131 -4.27 -14.95 -11.75
C ASN A 131 -3.87 -15.76 -10.51
N GLN A 132 -3.99 -17.08 -10.56
CA GLN A 132 -3.63 -17.98 -9.46
C GLN A 132 -2.12 -18.33 -9.38
N THR A 133 -1.29 -17.76 -10.26
CA THR A 133 0.11 -18.19 -10.47
C THR A 133 1.14 -17.20 -9.95
N LEU A 134 0.73 -16.13 -9.26
CA LEU A 134 1.62 -15.08 -8.72
C LEU A 134 2.54 -14.49 -9.80
N SER A 135 2.01 -14.31 -11.01
CA SER A 135 2.81 -14.01 -12.20
C SER A 135 2.33 -12.75 -12.93
N GLY A 136 3.24 -12.16 -13.72
CA GLY A 136 2.99 -10.93 -14.46
C GLY A 136 3.10 -9.68 -13.59
N THR A 137 2.59 -8.57 -14.10
CA THR A 137 2.54 -7.31 -13.34
C THR A 137 1.43 -7.38 -12.29
N PRO A 138 1.70 -7.09 -11.01
CA PRO A 138 0.66 -7.04 -10.00
C PRO A 138 -0.37 -5.95 -10.34
N VAL A 139 -1.65 -6.24 -10.09
CA VAL A 139 -2.76 -5.28 -10.29
C VAL A 139 -2.88 -4.31 -9.13
N LEU A 140 -2.34 -4.67 -7.97
CA LEU A 140 -2.27 -3.83 -6.78
C LEU A 140 -1.01 -4.15 -5.99
N GLU A 141 -0.30 -3.11 -5.56
CA GLU A 141 0.77 -3.18 -4.58
C GLU A 141 0.48 -2.17 -3.47
N GLN A 142 0.47 -2.64 -2.22
CA GLN A 142 0.24 -1.78 -1.07
C GLN A 142 0.90 -2.33 0.18
N TYR A 143 1.06 -1.47 1.17
CA TYR A 143 1.57 -1.86 2.47
C TYR A 143 0.43 -2.18 3.42
N GLU A 144 0.52 -3.35 4.06
CA GLU A 144 -0.49 -3.87 4.98
C GLU A 144 0.13 -4.17 6.35
N SER A 145 -0.69 -4.05 7.40
CA SER A 145 -0.23 -4.17 8.79
C SER A 145 -0.30 -5.59 9.33
N THR A 146 -1.20 -6.44 8.82
CA THR A 146 -1.41 -7.80 9.32
C THR A 146 -1.88 -8.70 8.17
N ILE A 147 -1.86 -10.03 8.36
CA ILE A 147 -2.52 -10.98 7.45
C ILE A 147 -3.62 -11.70 8.25
N ASN A 148 -4.80 -11.09 8.30
CA ASN A 148 -5.96 -11.62 9.02
C ASN A 148 -7.26 -11.18 8.31
N TYR A 149 -7.44 -11.67 7.10
CA TYR A 149 -8.46 -11.22 6.17
C TYR A 149 -9.56 -12.25 5.96
N TYR A 150 -10.81 -11.76 5.93
CA TYR A 150 -12.01 -12.51 5.62
C TYR A 150 -12.78 -11.73 4.56
N TRP A 151 -12.57 -12.05 3.29
CA TRP A 151 -13.23 -11.37 2.18
C TRP A 151 -14.60 -11.97 1.86
N GLY A 152 -14.89 -13.19 2.36
CA GLY A 152 -16.10 -13.92 1.97
C GLY A 152 -16.08 -14.10 0.46
N THR A 153 -17.20 -13.84 -0.22
CA THR A 153 -17.28 -13.89 -1.69
C THR A 153 -16.81 -12.59 -2.38
N GLY A 154 -16.10 -11.72 -1.65
CA GLY A 154 -15.60 -10.44 -2.12
C GLY A 154 -14.16 -10.52 -2.63
N SER A 155 -13.48 -9.37 -2.72
CA SER A 155 -12.06 -9.31 -3.08
C SER A 155 -11.28 -8.39 -2.16
N PRO A 156 -9.94 -8.50 -2.13
CA PRO A 156 -9.07 -7.60 -1.35
C PRO A 156 -9.23 -6.12 -1.70
N ALA A 157 -9.57 -5.82 -2.96
CA ALA A 157 -9.83 -4.47 -3.44
C ALA A 157 -10.84 -4.51 -4.61
N PRO A 158 -12.15 -4.36 -4.34
CA PRO A 158 -13.19 -4.42 -5.36
C PRO A 158 -12.94 -3.45 -6.52
N GLY A 159 -13.07 -3.96 -7.75
CA GLY A 159 -12.80 -3.19 -8.98
C GLY A 159 -11.32 -3.13 -9.40
N ILE A 160 -10.40 -3.65 -8.58
CA ILE A 160 -8.97 -3.75 -8.91
C ILE A 160 -8.54 -5.22 -8.92
N VAL A 161 -8.80 -5.92 -7.81
CA VAL A 161 -8.58 -7.37 -7.67
C VAL A 161 -9.90 -8.09 -7.93
N GLY A 162 -9.86 -9.13 -8.76
CA GLY A 162 -11.01 -9.99 -9.04
C GLY A 162 -11.56 -10.65 -7.77
N THR A 163 -12.85 -11.02 -7.78
CA THR A 163 -13.47 -11.78 -6.66
C THR A 163 -12.91 -13.19 -6.56
N ASP A 164 -12.57 -13.78 -7.71
CA ASP A 164 -12.04 -15.12 -7.85
C ASP A 164 -10.82 -15.08 -8.77
N ASN A 165 -10.09 -16.19 -8.84
CA ASN A 165 -8.92 -16.35 -9.74
C ASN A 165 -7.83 -15.30 -9.50
N PHE A 166 -7.58 -14.96 -8.25
CA PHE A 166 -6.51 -14.05 -7.86
C PHE A 166 -5.45 -14.77 -7.03
N SER A 167 -4.31 -14.12 -6.85
CA SER A 167 -3.29 -14.55 -5.90
C SER A 167 -2.66 -13.35 -5.24
N ALA A 168 -2.05 -13.58 -4.08
CA ALA A 168 -1.43 -12.53 -3.31
C ALA A 168 -0.15 -13.03 -2.65
N ARG A 169 0.83 -12.14 -2.55
CA ARG A 169 2.09 -12.36 -1.84
C ARG A 169 2.31 -11.21 -0.88
N TRP A 170 2.55 -11.54 0.38
CA TRP A 170 3.01 -10.61 1.39
C TRP A 170 4.48 -10.87 1.66
N THR A 171 5.29 -9.81 1.63
CA THR A 171 6.73 -9.86 1.93
C THR A 171 7.10 -8.82 2.95
N GLY A 172 8.06 -9.15 3.81
CA GLY A 172 8.60 -8.23 4.81
C GLY A 172 9.54 -8.97 5.75
N HIS A 173 9.62 -8.50 6.99
CA HIS A 173 10.40 -9.17 8.02
C HIS A 173 9.52 -9.45 9.23
N LEU A 174 9.68 -10.64 9.82
CA LEU A 174 9.08 -11.01 11.09
C LEU A 174 9.99 -10.55 12.23
N VAL A 175 9.41 -10.00 13.30
CA VAL A 175 10.09 -9.57 14.52
C VAL A 175 9.59 -10.45 15.68
N PRO A 176 10.36 -11.48 16.09
CA PRO A 176 9.95 -12.36 17.18
C PRO A 176 9.98 -11.60 18.53
N PRO A 177 8.90 -11.61 19.34
CA PRO A 177 8.90 -10.93 20.63
C PRO A 177 9.69 -11.67 21.71
N VAL A 178 9.85 -13.00 21.59
CA VAL A 178 10.61 -13.83 22.52
C VAL A 178 11.51 -14.81 21.75
N SER A 179 12.52 -15.35 22.42
CA SER A 179 13.34 -16.41 21.86
C SER A 179 12.68 -17.76 22.14
N GLY A 180 12.68 -18.65 21.15
CA GLY A 180 12.22 -20.03 21.35
C GLY A 180 11.63 -20.67 20.10
N ALA A 181 10.89 -21.74 20.33
CA ALA A 181 10.20 -22.52 19.32
C ALA A 181 8.90 -21.84 18.87
N TYR A 182 8.81 -21.54 17.57
CA TYR A 182 7.61 -21.01 16.95
C TYR A 182 6.97 -22.05 16.04
N THR A 183 5.64 -22.16 16.09
CA THR A 183 4.86 -22.77 15.01
C THR A 183 3.93 -21.73 14.41
N PHE A 184 3.67 -21.86 13.11
CA PHE A 184 2.80 -20.97 12.38
C PHE A 184 1.56 -21.73 11.93
N VAL A 185 0.41 -21.05 11.98
CA VAL A 185 -0.86 -21.60 11.56
C VAL A 185 -1.45 -20.72 10.48
N THR A 186 -1.73 -21.30 9.32
CA THR A 186 -2.45 -20.62 8.23
C THR A 186 -3.87 -21.16 8.13
N TYR A 187 -4.80 -20.26 7.83
CA TYR A 187 -6.13 -20.61 7.35
C TYR A 187 -6.40 -19.78 6.11
N THR A 188 -6.57 -20.47 5.00
CA THR A 188 -6.64 -19.90 3.67
C THR A 188 -7.73 -20.61 2.90
N ASP A 189 -8.49 -19.80 2.19
CA ASP A 189 -9.38 -20.22 1.12
C ASP A 189 -8.85 -19.44 -0.08
N ASP A 190 -8.25 -20.07 -1.11
CA ASP A 190 -8.13 -21.52 -1.31
C ASP A 190 -6.84 -22.18 -0.77
N GLN A 191 -5.66 -21.74 -1.23
CA GLN A 191 -4.37 -22.39 -0.92
C GLN A 191 -3.30 -21.39 -0.50
N SER A 192 -2.34 -21.85 0.30
CA SER A 192 -1.21 -21.03 0.72
C SER A 192 0.10 -21.77 0.90
N ARG A 193 1.16 -20.99 1.02
CA ARG A 193 2.46 -21.45 1.51
C ARG A 193 3.15 -20.33 2.29
N LEU A 194 3.98 -20.72 3.24
CA LEU A 194 4.65 -19.81 4.16
C LEU A 194 6.14 -20.09 4.22
N TYR A 195 6.91 -19.02 4.13
CA TYR A 195 8.35 -19.01 4.23
C TYR A 195 8.80 -18.15 5.41
N ILE A 196 9.70 -18.70 6.22
CA ILE A 196 10.40 -17.98 7.27
C ILE A 196 11.89 -18.15 7.04
N ASN A 197 12.64 -17.05 7.07
CA ASN A 197 14.07 -17.04 6.76
C ASN A 197 14.38 -17.71 5.40
N ASN A 198 13.53 -17.44 4.41
CA ASN A 198 13.59 -18.00 3.05
C ASN A 198 13.41 -19.53 2.96
N VAL A 199 13.10 -20.21 4.07
CA VAL A 199 12.81 -21.65 4.11
C VAL A 199 11.31 -21.85 4.06
N LEU A 200 10.85 -22.75 3.18
CA LEU A 200 9.46 -23.19 3.10
C LEU A 200 9.12 -24.03 4.34
N ILE A 201 8.30 -23.49 5.23
CA ILE A 201 7.94 -24.16 6.51
C ILE A 201 6.53 -24.74 6.51
N LEU A 202 5.70 -24.33 5.54
CA LEU A 202 4.34 -24.82 5.32
C LEU A 202 4.03 -24.71 3.83
N ASP A 203 3.69 -25.84 3.22
CA ASP A 203 3.29 -25.93 1.82
C ASP A 203 1.91 -26.59 1.70
N ALA A 204 0.90 -25.77 1.42
CA ALA A 204 -0.46 -26.20 1.13
C ALA A 204 -0.88 -25.75 -0.28
N TRP A 205 0.06 -25.69 -1.24
CA TRP A 205 -0.17 -25.08 -2.56
C TRP A 205 -1.02 -25.94 -3.52
N THR A 206 -1.06 -27.25 -3.30
CA THR A 206 -1.82 -28.22 -4.13
C THR A 206 -2.92 -28.94 -3.38
N SER A 207 -3.03 -28.73 -2.07
CA SER A 207 -4.08 -29.31 -1.24
C SER A 207 -5.37 -28.50 -1.43
N GLY A 208 -6.53 -29.15 -1.31
CA GLY A 208 -7.80 -28.42 -1.33
C GLY A 208 -7.88 -27.37 -0.19
N CYS A 209 -8.78 -26.41 -0.35
CA CYS A 209 -9.25 -25.58 0.76
C CYS A 209 -10.01 -26.46 1.78
N CYS A 210 -10.38 -26.05 2.99
CA CYS A 210 -10.36 -24.77 3.67
C CYS A 210 -10.11 -25.13 5.14
N THR A 211 -8.86 -25.44 5.49
CA THR A 211 -8.50 -25.99 6.82
C THR A 211 -7.32 -25.26 7.41
N TYR A 212 -7.12 -25.44 8.71
CA TYR A 212 -5.93 -24.95 9.39
C TYR A 212 -4.74 -25.85 9.06
N TYR A 213 -3.70 -25.25 8.50
CA TYR A 213 -2.40 -25.91 8.34
C TYR A 213 -1.44 -25.38 9.40
N THR A 214 -0.70 -26.29 10.05
CA THR A 214 0.31 -25.94 11.04
C THR A 214 1.69 -26.27 10.48
N SER A 215 2.63 -25.34 10.58
CA SER A 215 3.99 -25.50 10.08
C SER A 215 4.81 -26.47 10.93
N ALA A 216 5.96 -26.87 10.40
CA ALA A 216 7.04 -27.36 11.25
C ALA A 216 7.49 -26.26 12.25
N GLU A 217 8.13 -26.69 13.34
CA GLU A 217 8.70 -25.76 14.32
C GLU A 217 9.91 -25.01 13.75
N VAL A 218 10.00 -23.73 14.05
CA VAL A 218 11.12 -22.85 13.71
C VAL A 218 11.64 -22.21 14.98
N THR A 219 12.93 -22.35 15.27
CA THR A 219 13.55 -21.60 16.38
C THR A 219 13.86 -20.18 15.95
N LEU A 220 13.34 -19.20 16.69
CA LEU A 220 13.56 -17.77 16.45
C LEU A 220 14.15 -17.10 17.69
N VAL A 221 14.85 -15.98 17.48
CA VAL A 221 15.49 -15.20 18.56
C VAL A 221 14.75 -13.88 18.71
N ALA A 222 14.46 -13.49 19.96
CA ALA A 222 13.79 -12.23 20.28
C ALA A 222 14.49 -11.04 19.61
N GLY A 223 13.72 -10.21 18.90
CA GLY A 223 14.19 -9.01 18.22
C GLY A 223 15.05 -9.25 16.97
N GLN A 224 15.46 -10.48 16.68
CA GLN A 224 16.18 -10.79 15.44
C GLN A 224 15.18 -10.84 14.29
N THR A 225 15.21 -9.82 13.43
CA THR A 225 14.35 -9.75 12.25
C THR A 225 14.73 -10.84 11.25
N VAL A 226 13.74 -11.59 10.76
CA VAL A 226 13.96 -12.63 9.74
C VAL A 226 13.06 -12.39 8.53
N PRO A 227 13.52 -12.67 7.30
CA PRO A 227 12.67 -12.59 6.11
C PRO A 227 11.38 -13.39 6.27
N PHE A 228 10.26 -12.77 5.92
CA PHE A 228 8.93 -13.35 5.96
C PHE A 228 8.30 -13.28 4.58
N SER A 229 7.74 -14.40 4.12
CA SER A 229 6.87 -14.39 2.94
C SER A 229 5.71 -15.34 3.11
N TYR A 230 4.50 -14.84 2.88
CA TYR A 230 3.28 -15.63 2.81
C TYR A 230 2.66 -15.44 1.43
N GLU A 231 2.26 -16.53 0.82
CA GLU A 231 1.64 -16.54 -0.49
C GLU A 231 0.31 -17.27 -0.43
N MET A 232 -0.67 -16.78 -1.17
CA MET A 232 -1.94 -17.45 -1.36
C MET A 232 -2.46 -17.33 -2.78
N LYS A 233 -3.34 -18.24 -3.16
CA LYS A 233 -4.15 -18.15 -4.37
C LYS A 233 -5.59 -18.49 -4.04
N GLU A 234 -6.48 -17.83 -4.76
CA GLU A 234 -7.92 -17.99 -4.73
C GLU A 234 -8.37 -18.44 -6.11
N GLY A 235 -9.00 -19.60 -6.17
CA GLY A 235 -9.61 -20.16 -7.36
C GLY A 235 -11.04 -19.73 -7.52
N GLY A 236 -11.85 -19.85 -6.47
CA GLY A 236 -13.10 -19.13 -6.37
C GLY A 236 -14.04 -19.60 -5.26
N GLY A 237 -15.10 -18.82 -5.05
CA GLY A 237 -16.02 -19.01 -3.95
C GLY A 237 -15.72 -18.03 -2.82
N GLY A 238 -15.28 -18.54 -1.68
CA GLY A 238 -14.92 -17.72 -0.52
C GLY A 238 -13.42 -17.45 -0.50
N ALA A 239 -13.00 -16.28 -0.05
CA ALA A 239 -11.59 -15.95 0.07
C ALA A 239 -11.23 -15.52 1.49
N THR A 240 -10.15 -16.09 2.03
CA THR A 240 -9.59 -15.72 3.33
C THR A 240 -8.08 -15.94 3.35
N ALA A 241 -7.37 -15.08 4.07
CA ALA A 241 -5.95 -15.20 4.30
C ALA A 241 -5.64 -14.84 5.74
N THR A 242 -5.26 -15.85 6.54
CA THR A 242 -4.83 -15.61 7.91
C THR A 242 -3.51 -16.29 8.19
N VAL A 243 -2.62 -15.57 8.88
CA VAL A 243 -1.36 -16.11 9.40
C VAL A 243 -1.30 -15.84 10.90
N ARG A 244 -1.10 -16.92 11.65
CA ARG A 244 -1.06 -16.93 13.11
C ARG A 244 0.23 -17.57 13.57
N TRP A 245 0.67 -17.24 14.77
CA TRP A 245 1.83 -17.87 15.41
C TRP A 245 1.48 -18.40 16.80
N ILE A 246 2.26 -19.38 17.24
CA ILE A 246 2.28 -19.94 18.58
C ILE A 246 3.74 -19.93 19.01
N TYR A 247 4.04 -19.53 20.25
CA TYR A 247 5.40 -19.46 20.78
C TYR A 247 5.38 -19.57 22.31
N PRO A 248 6.54 -19.69 23.00
CA PRO A 248 6.57 -19.91 24.44
C PRO A 248 5.83 -18.79 25.20
N GLY A 249 4.84 -19.18 26.00
CA GLY A 249 4.00 -18.24 26.75
C GLY A 249 2.87 -17.58 25.96
N GLN A 250 2.68 -17.92 24.68
CA GLN A 250 1.63 -17.36 23.84
C GLN A 250 0.81 -18.46 23.14
N THR A 251 -0.50 -18.42 23.33
CA THR A 251 -1.45 -19.24 22.56
C THR A 251 -1.63 -18.70 21.14
N GLN A 252 -2.11 -19.54 20.23
CA GLN A 252 -2.35 -19.18 18.83
C GLN A 252 -3.06 -17.83 18.68
N THR A 253 -2.41 -16.89 18.00
CA THR A 253 -2.94 -15.55 17.74
C THR A 253 -2.51 -15.09 16.34
N PRO A 254 -3.31 -14.26 15.63
CA PRO A 254 -2.82 -13.54 14.47
C PRO A 254 -1.52 -12.80 14.79
N ILE A 255 -0.61 -12.77 13.82
CA ILE A 255 0.62 -11.99 13.97
C ILE A 255 0.23 -10.50 13.95
N PRO A 256 0.44 -9.76 15.05
CA PRO A 256 0.09 -8.35 15.12
C PRO A 256 1.06 -7.52 14.26
N ALA A 257 0.71 -6.25 14.03
CA ALA A 257 1.48 -5.39 13.13
C ALA A 257 2.92 -5.12 13.61
N ASP A 258 3.14 -5.09 14.92
CA ASP A 258 4.45 -4.98 15.56
C ASP A 258 5.25 -6.29 15.55
N GLY A 259 4.60 -7.41 15.20
CA GLY A 259 5.27 -8.66 14.83
C GLY A 259 5.94 -8.60 13.46
N PHE A 260 5.76 -7.50 12.70
CA PHE A 260 6.41 -7.28 11.43
C PHE A 260 7.22 -5.97 11.41
N SER A 261 8.20 -5.91 10.53
CA SER A 261 8.91 -4.68 10.19
C SER A 261 9.09 -4.57 8.68
N ARG A 262 8.94 -3.35 8.18
CA ARG A 262 9.23 -3.01 6.79
C ARG A 262 10.72 -3.22 6.55
N GLY A 263 11.06 -3.98 5.52
CA GLY A 263 12.47 -4.12 5.12
C GLY A 263 13.03 -2.78 4.68
N SER A 264 14.23 -2.44 5.13
CA SER A 264 15.09 -1.53 4.39
C SER A 264 15.60 -2.30 3.18
N TRP A 265 15.09 -2.01 1.98
CA TRP A 265 15.72 -2.47 0.75
C TRP A 265 17.08 -1.76 0.66
N GLN A 266 18.13 -2.40 1.16
CA GLN A 266 19.51 -2.01 0.91
C GLN A 266 20.03 -2.75 -0.32
#